data_AF-A0A9J6GUH7-F1
#
_entry.id   AF-A0A9J6GUH7-F1
#
_cell.length_a   1.000
_cell.length_b   1.000
_cell.length_c   1.000
_cell.angle_alpha   90.00
_cell.angle_beta   90.00
_cell.angle_gamma   90.00
#
_symmetry.space_group_name_H-M   'P 1'
#
loop_
_entity.id
_entity.type
_entity.pdbx_description
1 polymer ?
#
loop_
_entity_poly.entity_id
_entity_poly.type
_entity_poly.pdbx_seq_one_letter_code
_entity_poly.pdbx_strand_id
1 'polypeptide(L)'
;MPDPKVTKEKMKCFLRVLVLPGYNRLRGKKCFWDSGTDMRNEIVYNAMRKNRFVEIMRFLHCADNASLTLSDKLTKLRPVMTLLKAKFQHHFQPARQLSCVK
;
A
#
# COMPACT_ATOMS: atom_id res chain seq x y z
N MET A 1 17.46 7.82 -14.87
CA MET A 1 15.99 7.60 -14.82
C MET A 1 15.35 8.84 -14.21
N PRO A 2 14.26 9.37 -14.78
CA PRO A 2 13.60 10.55 -14.20
C PRO A 2 12.89 10.17 -12.89
N ASP A 3 13.05 11.00 -11.87
CA ASP A 3 12.35 10.88 -10.59
C ASP A 3 10.82 10.96 -10.84
N PRO A 4 10.02 9.98 -10.37
CA PRO A 4 8.58 10.01 -10.53
C PRO A 4 7.90 11.20 -9.83
N LYS A 5 8.59 12.03 -9.02
CA LYS A 5 8.07 13.25 -8.37
C LYS A 5 6.72 13.00 -7.67
N VAL A 6 6.73 12.15 -6.65
CA VAL A 6 5.53 11.79 -5.89
C VAL A 6 5.38 12.72 -4.68
N THR A 7 4.30 13.51 -4.64
CA THR A 7 3.98 14.32 -3.45
C THR A 7 3.33 13.46 -2.36
N LYS A 8 3.36 13.95 -1.12
CA LYS A 8 2.73 13.28 0.02
C LYS A 8 1.24 13.04 -0.19
N GLU A 9 0.53 13.96 -0.82
CA GLU A 9 -0.90 13.88 -1.12
C GLU A 9 -1.19 12.78 -2.14
N LYS A 10 -0.37 12.69 -3.20
CA LYS A 10 -0.47 11.61 -4.19
C LYS A 10 -0.16 10.25 -3.56
N MET A 11 0.81 10.19 -2.64
CA MET A 11 1.10 8.96 -1.90
C MET A 11 -0.06 8.53 -0.99
N LYS A 12 -0.70 9.47 -0.29
CA LYS A 12 -1.92 9.18 0.49
C LYS A 12 -3.04 8.65 -0.41
N CYS A 13 -3.26 9.27 -1.58
CA CYS A 13 -4.23 8.79 -2.55
C CYS A 13 -3.91 7.36 -3.03
N PHE A 14 -2.65 7.09 -3.39
CA PHE A 14 -2.20 5.74 -3.75
C PHE A 14 -2.47 4.70 -2.66
N LEU A 15 -2.17 5.01 -1.40
CA LEU A 15 -2.46 4.13 -0.27
C LEU A 15 -3.96 3.88 -0.07
N ARG A 16 -4.81 4.90 -0.26
CA ARG A 16 -6.27 4.73 -0.21
C ARG A 16 -6.77 3.74 -1.26
N VAL A 17 -6.26 3.85 -2.48
CA VAL A 17 -6.60 2.91 -3.57
C VAL A 17 -6.10 1.49 -3.27
N LEU A 18 -4.98 1.32 -2.59
CA LEU A 18 -4.48 0.00 -2.17
C LEU A 18 -5.36 -0.70 -1.13
N VAL A 19 -6.03 0.06 -0.25
CA VAL A 19 -6.93 -0.48 0.79
C VAL A 19 -8.29 -0.86 0.22
N LEU A 20 -8.76 -0.17 -0.82
CA LEU A 20 -10.11 -0.32 -1.37
C LEU A 20 -10.50 -1.76 -1.79
N PRO A 21 -9.62 -2.59 -2.39
CA PRO A 21 -9.94 -4.01 -2.66
C PRO A 21 -10.40 -4.81 -1.44
N GLY A 22 -10.07 -4.38 -0.22
CA GLY A 22 -10.57 -5.00 1.01
C GLY A 22 -12.07 -4.75 1.23
N TYR A 23 -12.60 -3.65 0.71
CA TYR A 23 -14.01 -3.27 0.79
C TYR A 23 -14.81 -3.70 -0.45
N ASN A 24 -14.29 -3.43 -1.65
CA ASN A 24 -14.90 -3.81 -2.92
C ASN A 24 -13.97 -4.75 -3.70
N ARG A 25 -14.24 -6.06 -3.61
CA ARG A 25 -13.43 -7.10 -4.25
C ARG A 25 -13.76 -7.19 -5.74
N LEU A 26 -12.93 -6.57 -6.57
CA LEU A 26 -12.91 -6.81 -8.01
C LEU A 26 -11.90 -7.91 -8.37
N ARG A 27 -12.15 -8.59 -9.51
CA ARG A 27 -11.26 -9.63 -10.05
C ARG A 27 -9.83 -9.14 -10.31
N GLY A 28 -9.65 -7.84 -10.54
CA GLY A 28 -8.33 -7.23 -10.68
C GLY A 28 -8.32 -5.77 -10.23
N LYS A 29 -7.23 -5.34 -9.59
CA LYS A 29 -7.05 -3.93 -9.14
C LYS A 29 -7.15 -2.93 -10.30
N LYS A 30 -6.81 -3.33 -11.53
CA LYS A 30 -6.87 -2.47 -12.72
C LYS A 30 -8.31 -2.20 -13.18
N CYS A 31 -9.28 -3.05 -12.79
CA CYS A 31 -10.69 -2.91 -13.15
C CYS A 31 -11.32 -1.65 -12.55
N PHE A 32 -10.76 -1.09 -11.46
CA PHE A 32 -11.23 0.19 -10.94
C PHE A 32 -11.15 1.34 -11.96
N TRP A 33 -10.28 1.23 -12.95
CA TRP A 33 -10.12 2.19 -14.05
C TRP A 33 -10.67 1.69 -15.37
N ASP A 34 -11.58 0.71 -15.35
CA ASP A 34 -12.26 0.27 -16.56
C ASP A 34 -13.10 1.41 -17.16
N SER A 35 -13.33 1.34 -18.47
CA SER A 35 -14.30 2.17 -19.18
C SER A 35 -15.73 1.69 -18.96
N GLY A 36 -15.93 0.39 -18.67
CA GLY A 36 -17.24 -0.19 -18.36
C GLY A 36 -17.79 0.28 -17.01
N THR A 37 -19.05 0.70 -16.98
CA THR A 37 -19.72 1.25 -15.79
C THR A 37 -19.95 0.20 -14.69
N ASP A 38 -19.91 -1.08 -15.05
CA ASP A 38 -20.08 -2.26 -14.21
C ASP A 38 -18.86 -2.56 -13.33
N MET A 39 -17.65 -2.22 -13.80
CA MET A 39 -16.40 -2.47 -13.06
C MET A 39 -15.70 -1.19 -12.60
N ARG A 40 -15.99 -0.06 -13.26
CA ARG A 40 -15.39 1.23 -12.94
C ARG A 40 -15.76 1.67 -11.53
N ASN A 41 -14.75 2.10 -10.77
CA ASN A 41 -14.98 2.76 -9.49
C ASN A 41 -14.74 4.26 -9.67
N GLU A 42 -15.82 5.04 -9.68
CA GLU A 42 -15.76 6.49 -9.91
C GLU A 42 -14.83 7.22 -8.92
N ILE A 43 -14.79 6.77 -7.66
CA ILE A 43 -13.93 7.38 -6.65
C ILE A 43 -12.45 7.17 -7.03
N VAL A 44 -12.06 5.95 -7.40
CA VAL A 44 -10.67 5.64 -7.80
C VAL A 44 -10.31 6.30 -9.12
N TYR A 45 -11.21 6.22 -10.10
CA TYR A 45 -11.00 6.77 -11.44
C TYR A 45 -10.72 8.28 -11.38
N ASN A 46 -11.50 9.02 -10.60
CA ASN A 46 -11.34 10.46 -10.43
C ASN A 46 -10.18 10.84 -9.50
N ALA A 47 -9.82 9.99 -8.53
CA ALA A 47 -8.77 10.31 -7.56
C ALA A 47 -7.34 10.16 -8.09
N MET A 48 -7.07 9.21 -9.00
CA MET A 48 -5.73 9.02 -9.58
C MET A 48 -5.83 8.30 -10.93
N ARG A 49 -5.03 8.69 -11.93
CA ARG A 49 -4.97 7.97 -13.21
C ARG A 49 -4.30 6.59 -13.06
N LYS A 50 -4.80 5.58 -13.79
CA LYS A 50 -4.25 4.21 -13.84
C LYS A 50 -2.74 4.17 -14.08
N ASN A 51 -2.26 4.88 -15.09
CA ASN A 51 -0.83 4.87 -15.45
C ASN A 51 0.03 5.44 -14.31
N ARG A 52 -0.49 6.45 -13.61
CA ARG A 52 0.20 7.03 -12.45
C ARG A 52 0.24 6.08 -11.27
N PHE A 53 -0.85 5.36 -11.01
CA PHE A 53 -0.88 4.30 -9.99
C PHE A 53 0.16 3.22 -10.29
N VAL A 54 0.22 2.74 -11.54
CA VAL A 54 1.18 1.71 -11.97
C VAL A 54 2.63 2.21 -11.86
N GLU A 55 2.88 3.46 -12.23
CA GLU A 55 4.20 4.09 -12.09
C GLU A 55 4.65 4.13 -10.63
N ILE A 56 3.82 4.67 -9.72
CA ILE A 56 4.12 4.70 -8.29
C ILE A 56 4.37 3.28 -7.75
N MET A 57 3.55 2.30 -8.17
CA MET A 57 3.67 0.91 -7.75
C MET A 57 5.01 0.29 -8.18
N ARG A 58 5.54 0.64 -9.35
CA ARG A 58 6.83 0.13 -9.86
C ARG A 58 8.03 0.69 -9.09
N PHE A 59 7.96 1.94 -8.66
CA PHE A 59 9.06 2.65 -7.99
C PHE A 59 8.93 2.69 -6.47
N LEU A 60 7.99 1.94 -5.89
CA LEU A 60 7.78 1.92 -4.45
C LEU A 60 8.91 1.15 -3.75
N HIS A 61 9.78 1.88 -3.06
CA HIS A 61 10.86 1.32 -2.23
C HIS A 61 10.63 1.67 -0.76
N CYS A 62 10.72 0.65 0.10
CA CYS A 62 10.52 0.77 1.54
C CYS A 62 11.83 0.74 2.33
N ALA A 63 12.94 0.40 1.66
CA ALA A 63 14.28 0.34 2.21
C ALA A 63 15.28 0.86 1.19
N ASP A 64 16.40 1.37 1.67
CA ASP A 64 17.52 1.77 0.85
C ASP A 64 18.32 0.52 0.40
N ASN A 65 18.60 0.43 -0.90
CA ASN A 65 19.30 -0.72 -1.49
C ASN A 65 20.79 -0.76 -1.10
N ALA A 66 21.38 0.36 -0.68
CA ALA A 66 22.78 0.41 -0.26
C ALA A 66 23.01 -0.18 1.15
N SER A 67 21.95 -0.36 1.95
CA SER A 67 22.01 -0.76 3.36
C SER A 67 21.27 -2.08 3.67
N LEU A 68 21.11 -2.95 2.66
CA LEU A 68 20.37 -4.21 2.82
C LEU A 68 21.15 -5.26 3.62
N THR A 69 20.45 -5.92 4.54
CA THR A 69 20.98 -7.06 5.32
C THR A 69 20.66 -8.36 4.59
N LEU A 70 21.67 -9.02 4.02
CA LEU A 70 21.48 -10.21 3.16
C LEU A 70 20.95 -11.45 3.89
N SER A 71 21.20 -11.57 5.20
CA SER A 71 20.67 -12.66 6.02
C SER A 71 19.16 -12.53 6.29
N ASP A 72 18.64 -11.30 6.25
CA ASP A 72 17.23 -11.02 6.45
C ASP A 72 16.48 -11.01 5.12
N LYS A 73 15.78 -12.10 4.82
CA LYS A 73 14.95 -12.24 3.60
C LYS A 73 13.87 -11.14 3.46
N LEU A 74 13.47 -10.50 4.56
CA LEU A 74 12.47 -9.43 4.60
C LEU A 74 13.09 -8.03 4.75
N THR A 75 14.41 -7.87 4.57
CA THR A 75 15.13 -6.60 4.78
C THR A 75 14.48 -5.42 4.04
N LYS A 76 13.95 -5.64 2.83
CA LYS A 76 13.28 -4.61 2.03
C LYS A 76 11.95 -4.12 2.63
N LEU A 77 11.28 -4.94 3.44
CA LEU A 77 10.01 -4.61 4.09
C LEU A 77 10.19 -4.23 5.56
N ARG A 78 11.36 -4.53 6.14
CA ARG A 78 11.67 -4.33 7.56
C ARG A 78 11.33 -2.92 8.06
N PRO A 79 11.63 -1.82 7.34
CA PRO A 79 11.31 -0.47 7.83
C PRO A 79 9.81 -0.26 8.02
N VAL A 80 8.99 -0.74 7.08
CA VAL A 80 7.53 -0.66 7.17
C VAL A 80 6.99 -1.55 8.28
N MET A 81 7.49 -2.80 8.39
CA MET A 81 7.06 -3.71 9.44
C MET A 81 7.36 -3.18 10.84
N THR A 82 8.57 -2.63 11.04
CA THR A 82 8.97 -2.03 12.32
C THR A 82 8.09 -0.83 12.67
N LEU A 83 7.82 0.06 11.69
CA LEU A 83 6.94 1.20 11.88
C LEU A 83 5.52 0.76 12.27
N LEU A 84 4.95 -0.20 11.55
CA LEU A 84 3.60 -0.71 11.82
C LEU A 84 3.52 -1.38 13.19
N LYS A 85 4.51 -2.22 13.53
CA LYS A 85 4.59 -2.87 14.85
C LYS A 85 4.59 -1.83 15.97
N ALA A 86 5.44 -0.80 15.88
CA ALA A 86 5.52 0.26 16.87
C ALA A 86 4.18 1.01 17.00
N LYS A 87 3.53 1.34 15.89
CA LYS A 87 2.23 2.02 15.89
C LYS A 87 1.12 1.15 16.46
N PHE A 88 1.07 -0.13 16.11
CA PHE A 88 0.06 -1.03 16.64
C PHE A 88 0.25 -1.25 18.13
N GLN A 89 1.48 -1.47 18.61
CA GLN A 89 1.74 -1.61 20.04
C GLN A 89 1.36 -0.35 20.84
N HIS A 90 1.62 0.83 20.28
CA HIS A 90 1.29 2.10 20.95
C HIS A 90 -0.23 2.36 21.03
N HIS A 91 -0.99 1.98 20.00
CA HIS A 91 -2.42 2.27 19.92
C HIS A 91 -3.33 1.09 20.32
N PHE A 92 -2.77 -0.10 20.49
CA PHE A 92 -3.53 -1.28 20.90
C PHE A 92 -3.81 -1.26 22.40
N GLN A 93 -5.09 -1.36 22.76
CA GLN A 93 -5.52 -1.55 24.13
C GLN A 93 -5.83 -3.04 24.33
N PRO A 94 -5.04 -3.77 25.15
CA PRO A 94 -5.21 -5.21 25.29
C PRO A 94 -6.54 -5.55 25.94
N ALA A 95 -7.31 -6.42 25.29
CA ALA A 95 -8.48 -7.04 25.89
C ALA A 95 -8.07 -8.08 26.95
N ARG A 96 -8.98 -8.36 27.88
CA ARG A 96 -8.75 -9.24 29.04
C ARG A 96 -8.35 -10.68 28.67
N GLN A 97 -8.62 -11.11 27.44
CA GLN A 97 -8.17 -12.38 26.88
C GLN A 97 -7.47 -12.11 25.54
N LEU A 98 -6.16 -12.36 25.51
CA LEU A 98 -5.38 -12.39 24.29
C LEU A 98 -5.19 -13.85 23.89
N SER A 99 -5.77 -14.26 22.77
CA SER A 99 -5.53 -15.59 22.21
C SER A 99 -4.28 -15.55 21.33
N CYS A 100 -3.23 -16.26 21.72
CA CYS A 100 -2.17 -16.64 20.79
C CYS A 100 -2.65 -17.90 20.05
N VAL A 101 -3.20 -17.73 18.85
CA VAL A 101 -3.42 -18.86 17.94
C VAL A 101 -2.03 -19.27 17.43
N LYS A 102 -1.60 -20.47 17.79
CA LYS A 102 -0.35 -21.09 17.33
C LYS A 102 -0.43 -21.43 15.85
#